data_AF-A0A834PPE4-F1
#
_entry.id   AF-A0A834PPE4-F1
#
_cell.length_a   1.000
_cell.length_b   1.000
_cell.length_c   1.000
_cell.angle_alpha   90.00
_cell.angle_beta   90.00
_cell.angle_gamma   90.00
#
_symmetry.space_group_name_H-M   'P 1'
#
loop_
_entity.id
_entity.type
_entity.pdbx_description
1 polymer ?
#
loop_
_entity_poly.entity_id
_entity_poly.type
_entity_poly.pdbx_seq_one_letter_code
_entity_poly.pdbx_strand_id
1 'polypeptide(L)'
;MMGLIQKDNLVLRERVSELEAELTKRDLAITELSTKVGELQTQTERDQDQGQRWQQLHEEWQSRNEMVRQAEQATRVALESAQSRLERLRSKIIQATFNVSGIKSLATEISDNHILEALQRIISERSDYYNQLKQKGVRVPPLQQSEIMLTKPKKVTSK
;
A
#
# COMPACT_ATOMS: atom_id res chain seq x y z
N MET A 1 64.73 -12.64 75.44
CA MET A 1 64.61 -12.43 73.98
C MET A 1 63.71 -13.47 73.30
N MET A 2 63.94 -14.78 73.48
CA MET A 2 63.16 -15.84 72.80
C MET A 2 61.62 -15.74 72.95
N GLY A 3 61.12 -15.47 74.16
CA GLY A 3 59.68 -15.39 74.43
C GLY A 3 58.95 -14.19 73.77
N LEU A 4 59.65 -13.08 73.53
CA LEU A 4 59.09 -11.94 72.80
C LEU A 4 58.93 -12.28 71.31
N ILE A 5 59.94 -12.92 70.73
CA ILE A 5 59.92 -13.37 69.33
C ILE A 5 58.80 -14.40 69.09
N GLN A 6 58.56 -15.30 70.04
CA GLN A 6 57.46 -16.28 69.96
C GLN A 6 56.08 -15.61 69.98
N LYS A 7 55.89 -14.59 70.83
CA LYS A 7 54.65 -13.83 70.90
C LYS A 7 54.39 -13.06 69.59
N ASP A 8 55.42 -12.40 69.07
CA ASP A 8 55.31 -11.67 67.80
C ASP A 8 55.02 -12.63 66.63
N ASN A 9 55.62 -13.81 66.61
CA ASN A 9 55.32 -14.83 65.59
C ASN A 9 53.87 -15.31 65.64
N LEU A 10 53.29 -15.45 66.84
CA LEU A 10 51.90 -15.84 67.02
C LEU A 10 50.95 -14.77 66.49
N VAL A 11 51.17 -13.50 66.84
CA VAL A 11 50.38 -12.36 66.34
C VAL A 11 50.47 -12.24 64.81
N LEU A 12 51.67 -12.45 64.24
CA LEU A 12 51.85 -12.44 62.79
C LEU A 12 51.06 -13.56 62.11
N ARG A 13 51.02 -14.77 62.68
CA ARG A 13 50.23 -15.88 62.13
C ARG A 13 48.73 -15.61 62.18
N GLU A 14 48.24 -15.05 63.28
CA GLU A 14 46.84 -14.62 63.39
C GLU A 14 46.51 -13.58 62.31
N ARG A 15 47.39 -12.58 62.14
CA ARG A 15 47.19 -11.55 61.11
C ARG A 15 47.24 -12.10 59.69
N VAL A 16 48.12 -13.06 59.41
CA VAL A 16 48.17 -13.74 58.11
C VAL A 16 46.87 -14.50 57.87
N SER A 17 46.36 -15.23 58.86
CA SER A 17 45.08 -15.95 58.73
C SER A 17 43.90 -15.01 58.49
N GLU A 18 43.85 -13.85 59.15
CA GLU A 18 42.82 -12.83 58.89
C GLU A 18 42.89 -12.30 57.45
N LEU A 19 44.10 -11.99 56.98
CA LEU A 19 44.33 -11.47 55.63
C LEU A 19 43.99 -12.51 54.55
N GLU A 20 44.31 -13.78 54.78
CA GLU A 20 43.93 -14.89 53.89
C GLU A 20 42.40 -15.02 53.81
N ALA A 21 41.70 -14.96 54.96
CA ALA A 21 40.24 -14.98 54.99
C ALA A 21 39.62 -13.77 54.26
N GLU A 22 40.15 -12.56 54.46
CA GLU A 22 39.73 -11.39 53.68
C GLU A 22 39.98 -11.55 52.18
N LEU A 23 41.11 -12.12 51.78
CA LEU A 23 41.48 -12.31 50.39
C LEU A 23 40.51 -13.28 49.70
N THR A 24 40.22 -14.43 50.32
CA THR A 24 39.22 -15.37 49.79
C THR A 24 37.82 -14.75 49.66
N LYS A 25 37.41 -13.91 50.62
CA LYS A 25 36.13 -13.17 50.55
C LYS A 25 36.10 -12.19 49.37
N ARG A 26 37.21 -11.48 49.13
CA ARG A 26 37.35 -10.57 47.97
C ARG A 26 37.33 -11.35 46.67
N ASP A 27 38.04 -12.48 46.58
CA ASP A 27 38.05 -13.32 45.39
C ASP A 27 36.67 -13.85 45.03
N LEU A 28 35.91 -14.33 46.03
CA LEU A 28 34.51 -14.73 45.83
C LEU A 28 33.66 -13.57 45.31
N ALA A 29 33.78 -12.38 45.90
CA ALA A 29 33.06 -11.19 45.44
C ALA A 29 33.46 -10.79 44.00
N ILE A 30 34.74 -10.89 43.65
CA ILE A 30 35.23 -10.63 42.28
C ILE A 30 34.59 -11.62 41.31
N THR A 31 34.57 -12.92 41.63
CA THR A 31 33.96 -13.93 40.75
C THR A 31 32.47 -13.68 40.54
N GLU A 32 31.72 -13.36 41.60
CA GLU A 32 30.29 -13.06 41.50
C GLU A 32 30.01 -11.78 40.68
N LEU A 33 30.85 -10.75 40.84
CA LEU A 33 30.74 -9.55 40.03
C LEU A 33 31.10 -9.82 38.57
N SER A 34 32.14 -10.62 38.31
CA SER A 34 32.52 -11.00 36.95
C SER A 34 31.42 -11.80 36.24
N THR A 35 30.75 -12.72 36.93
CA THR A 35 29.61 -13.45 36.33
C THR A 35 28.45 -12.51 36.01
N LYS A 36 28.10 -11.60 36.93
CA LYS A 36 27.03 -10.59 36.69
C LYS A 36 27.37 -9.66 35.54
N VAL A 37 28.63 -9.23 35.42
CA VAL A 37 29.09 -8.41 34.29
C VAL A 37 28.93 -9.18 32.97
N GLY A 38 29.30 -10.46 32.94
CA GLY A 38 29.11 -11.31 31.76
C GLY A 38 27.63 -11.47 31.39
N GLU A 39 26.76 -11.72 32.36
CA GLU A 39 25.32 -11.81 32.14
C GLU A 39 24.75 -10.52 31.55
N LEU A 40 25.09 -9.36 32.13
CA LEU A 40 24.65 -8.05 31.65
C LEU A 40 25.19 -7.71 30.26
N GLN A 41 26.42 -8.10 29.94
CA GLN A 41 26.98 -7.95 28.59
C GLN A 41 26.17 -8.73 27.57
N THR A 42 25.91 -10.03 27.82
CA THR A 42 25.10 -10.82 26.89
C THR A 42 23.67 -10.31 26.76
N GLN A 43 23.10 -9.73 27.82
CA GLN A 43 21.78 -9.12 27.76
C GLN A 43 21.78 -7.86 26.90
N THR A 44 22.80 -7.01 27.06
CA THR A 44 22.95 -5.79 26.27
C THR A 44 23.11 -6.12 24.78
N GLU A 45 23.89 -7.14 24.44
CA GLU A 45 24.05 -7.62 23.06
C GLU A 45 22.71 -8.08 22.46
N ARG A 46 21.93 -8.87 23.20
CA ARG A 46 20.60 -9.31 22.75
C ARG A 46 19.65 -8.13 22.51
N ASP A 47 19.64 -7.16 23.43
CA ASP A 47 18.77 -5.99 23.33
C ASP A 47 19.17 -5.11 22.15
N GLN A 48 20.47 -4.98 21.88
CA GLN A 48 20.99 -4.26 20.72
C GLN A 48 20.60 -4.97 19.41
N ASP A 49 20.75 -6.29 19.33
CA ASP A 49 20.34 -7.09 18.16
C ASP A 49 18.83 -6.96 17.90
N GLN A 50 18.02 -7.01 18.96
CA GLN A 50 16.58 -6.79 18.84
C GLN A 50 16.27 -5.38 18.35
N GLY A 51 16.94 -4.36 18.88
CA GLY A 51 16.81 -2.98 18.43
C GLY A 51 17.10 -2.80 16.94
N GLN A 52 18.18 -3.41 16.44
CA GLN A 52 18.53 -3.37 15.02
C GLN A 52 17.48 -4.06 14.15
N ARG A 53 16.97 -5.23 14.57
CA ARG A 53 15.90 -5.93 13.83
C ARG A 53 14.62 -5.11 13.77
N TRP A 54 14.25 -4.45 14.87
CA TRP A 54 13.08 -3.57 14.91
C TRP A 54 13.24 -2.36 13.99
N GLN A 55 14.43 -1.77 13.92
CA GLN A 55 14.72 -0.67 12.99
C GLN A 55 14.59 -1.12 11.53
N GLN A 56 15.19 -2.26 11.16
CA GLN A 56 15.08 -2.82 9.81
C GLN A 56 13.62 -3.08 9.42
N LEU A 57 12.85 -3.73 10.31
CA LEU A 57 11.45 -4.00 10.07
C LEU A 57 10.64 -2.71 9.92
N HIS A 58 10.98 -1.68 10.69
CA HIS A 58 10.32 -0.38 10.60
C HIS A 58 10.61 0.30 9.26
N GLU A 59 11.86 0.30 8.81
CA GLU A 59 12.26 0.85 7.50
C GLU A 59 11.59 0.10 6.34
N GLU A 60 11.55 -1.24 6.39
CA GLU A 60 10.85 -2.06 5.39
C GLU A 60 9.34 -1.73 5.37
N TRP A 61 8.73 -1.59 6.53
CA TRP A 61 7.31 -1.27 6.64
C TRP A 61 7.03 0.14 6.09
N GLN A 62 7.86 1.13 6.41
CA GLN A 62 7.76 2.48 5.88
C GLN A 62 7.91 2.50 4.35
N SER A 63 8.90 1.78 3.81
CA SER A 63 9.13 1.66 2.37
C SER A 63 7.92 1.05 1.66
N ARG A 64 7.38 -0.05 2.20
CA ARG A 64 6.17 -0.70 1.65
C ARG A 64 4.96 0.23 1.71
N ASN A 65 4.78 0.96 2.80
CA ASN A 65 3.67 1.89 2.95
C ASN A 65 3.75 3.03 1.92
N GLU A 66 4.95 3.57 1.69
CA GLU A 66 5.17 4.60 0.66
C GLU A 66 4.89 4.05 -0.75
N MET A 67 5.32 2.82 -1.06
CA MET A 67 4.97 2.17 -2.34
C MET A 67 3.46 2.01 -2.52
N VAL A 68 2.75 1.57 -1.48
CA VAL A 68 1.29 1.43 -1.52
C VAL A 68 0.62 2.78 -1.75
N ARG A 69 1.07 3.83 -1.05
CA ARG A 69 0.54 5.19 -1.18
C ARG A 69 0.75 5.75 -2.59
N GLN A 70 1.90 5.51 -3.19
CA GLN A 70 2.18 5.93 -4.58
C GLN A 70 1.29 5.18 -5.58
N ALA A 71 1.12 3.87 -5.39
CA ALA A 71 0.22 3.07 -6.22
C ALA A 71 -1.24 3.55 -6.08
N GLU A 72 -1.70 3.81 -4.85
CA GLU A 72 -3.03 4.37 -4.60
C GLU A 72 -3.22 5.70 -5.33
N GLN A 73 -2.28 6.63 -5.19
CA GLN A 73 -2.35 7.93 -5.86
C GLN A 73 -2.40 7.80 -7.39
N ALA A 74 -1.59 6.90 -7.97
CA ALA A 74 -1.62 6.63 -9.41
C ALA A 74 -2.98 6.08 -9.86
N THR A 75 -3.55 5.13 -9.11
CA THR A 75 -4.89 4.59 -9.41
C THR A 75 -5.99 5.64 -9.25
N ARG A 76 -5.87 6.53 -8.26
CA ARG A 76 -6.82 7.63 -8.02
C ARG A 76 -6.82 8.64 -9.18
N VAL A 77 -5.64 9.05 -9.64
CA VAL A 77 -5.53 9.93 -10.82
C VAL A 77 -6.10 9.27 -12.07
N ALA A 78 -5.84 7.97 -12.28
CA ALA A 78 -6.41 7.23 -13.40
C ALA A 78 -7.94 7.16 -13.31
N LEU A 79 -8.49 6.96 -12.11
CA LEU A 79 -9.93 6.94 -11.84
C LEU A 79 -10.56 8.31 -12.15
N GLU A 80 -10.01 9.40 -11.62
CA GLU A 80 -10.50 10.77 -11.86
C GLU A 80 -10.45 11.12 -13.36
N SER A 81 -9.39 10.72 -14.05
CA SER A 81 -9.27 10.88 -15.50
C SER A 81 -10.36 10.11 -16.25
N ALA A 82 -10.59 8.84 -15.90
CA ALA A 82 -11.64 8.02 -16.51
C ALA A 82 -13.04 8.60 -16.24
N GLN A 83 -13.31 9.05 -15.00
CA GLN A 83 -14.57 9.70 -14.62
C GLN A 83 -14.79 10.98 -15.42
N SER A 84 -13.79 11.85 -15.55
CA SER A 84 -13.90 13.07 -16.36
C SER A 84 -14.21 12.79 -17.83
N ARG A 85 -13.65 11.70 -18.39
CA ARG A 85 -13.93 11.26 -19.75
C ARG A 85 -15.36 10.75 -19.90
N LEU A 86 -15.85 9.99 -18.91
CA LEU A 86 -17.24 9.51 -18.89
C LEU A 86 -18.22 10.67 -18.77
N GLU A 87 -17.98 11.66 -17.92
CA GLU A 87 -18.84 12.83 -17.81
C GLU A 87 -18.87 13.67 -19.09
N ARG A 88 -17.72 13.83 -19.76
CA ARG A 88 -17.67 14.47 -21.08
C ARG A 88 -18.46 13.69 -22.13
N LEU A 89 -18.37 12.35 -22.12
CA LEU A 89 -19.14 11.51 -23.03
C LEU A 89 -20.64 11.64 -22.74
N ARG A 90 -21.04 11.58 -21.47
CA ARG A 90 -22.43 11.78 -21.02
C ARG A 90 -22.96 13.12 -21.50
N SER A 91 -22.20 14.20 -21.30
CA SER A 91 -22.56 15.54 -21.77
C SER A 91 -22.75 15.59 -23.29
N LYS A 92 -21.87 14.95 -24.06
CA LYS A 92 -22.00 14.84 -25.53
C LYS A 92 -23.25 14.07 -25.93
N ILE A 93 -23.57 12.97 -25.23
CA ILE A 93 -24.77 12.18 -25.49
C ILE A 93 -26.01 13.03 -25.21
N ILE A 94 -26.08 13.72 -24.07
CA ILE A 94 -27.21 14.60 -23.72
C ILE A 94 -27.37 15.70 -24.78
N GLN A 95 -26.30 16.39 -25.16
CA GLN A 95 -26.34 17.40 -26.22
C GLN A 95 -26.81 16.83 -27.56
N ALA A 96 -26.27 15.68 -27.98
CA ALA A 96 -26.67 15.03 -29.23
C ALA A 96 -28.12 14.55 -29.22
N THR A 97 -28.65 14.22 -28.04
CA THR A 97 -30.02 13.71 -27.87
C THR A 97 -31.02 14.85 -27.82
N PHE A 98 -30.76 15.90 -27.03
CA PHE A 98 -31.75 16.95 -26.75
C PHE A 98 -31.61 18.21 -27.62
N ASN A 99 -30.54 18.36 -28.40
CA ASN A 99 -30.42 19.44 -29.40
C ASN A 99 -30.96 19.04 -30.78
N VAL A 100 -31.44 17.81 -30.96
CA VAL A 100 -32.09 17.38 -32.21
C VAL A 100 -33.48 18.01 -32.31
N SER A 101 -33.78 18.59 -33.48
CA SER A 101 -35.07 19.23 -33.76
C SER A 101 -36.23 18.25 -33.54
N GLY A 102 -37.22 18.68 -32.75
CA GLY A 102 -38.41 17.88 -32.44
C GLY A 102 -38.37 17.17 -31.08
N ILE A 103 -37.23 17.16 -30.38
CA ILE A 103 -37.13 16.64 -29.01
C ILE A 103 -37.41 17.78 -28.03
N LYS A 104 -38.34 17.54 -27.09
CA LYS A 104 -38.73 18.54 -26.08
C LYS A 104 -37.60 18.67 -25.05
N SER A 105 -37.20 19.90 -24.76
CA SER A 105 -36.33 20.20 -23.60
C SER A 105 -37.02 19.71 -22.33
N LEU A 106 -36.40 18.77 -21.60
CA LEU A 106 -36.90 18.34 -20.30
C LEU A 106 -36.54 19.41 -19.25
N ALA A 107 -37.55 19.85 -18.49
CA ALA A 107 -37.37 20.73 -17.33
C ALA A 107 -36.95 19.98 -16.05
N THR A 108 -36.98 18.64 -16.08
CA THR A 108 -36.65 17.73 -14.99
C THR A 108 -35.29 17.08 -15.17
N GLU A 109 -34.76 16.50 -14.08
CA GLU A 109 -33.50 15.76 -14.08
C GLU A 109 -33.52 14.65 -15.15
N ILE A 110 -32.56 14.69 -16.07
CA ILE A 110 -32.48 13.76 -17.20
C ILE A 110 -31.94 12.42 -16.69
N SER A 111 -32.84 11.44 -16.56
CA SER A 111 -32.52 10.04 -16.24
C SER A 111 -31.95 9.28 -17.45
N ASP A 112 -31.10 8.29 -17.19
CA ASP A 112 -30.52 7.42 -18.23
C ASP A 112 -31.59 6.73 -19.08
N ASN A 113 -32.71 6.34 -18.49
CA ASN A 113 -33.83 5.74 -19.25
C ASN A 113 -34.40 6.73 -20.27
N HIS A 114 -34.54 8.01 -19.91
CA HIS A 114 -35.03 9.04 -20.85
C HIS A 114 -34.03 9.28 -21.99
N ILE A 115 -32.73 9.21 -21.71
CA ILE A 115 -31.68 9.31 -22.74
C ILE A 115 -31.79 8.12 -23.70
N LEU A 116 -31.91 6.90 -23.19
CA LEU A 116 -32.01 5.69 -24.00
C LEU A 116 -33.26 5.69 -24.88
N GLU A 117 -34.41 6.06 -24.34
CA GLU A 117 -35.66 6.18 -25.11
C GLU A 117 -35.54 7.20 -26.23
N ALA A 118 -34.98 8.37 -25.95
CA ALA A 118 -34.79 9.43 -26.94
C ALA A 118 -33.77 9.03 -28.02
N LEU A 119 -32.66 8.38 -27.65
CA LEU A 119 -31.70 7.82 -28.61
C LEU A 119 -32.35 6.75 -29.51
N GLN A 120 -33.12 5.83 -28.94
CA GLN A 120 -33.83 4.80 -29.70
C GLN A 120 -34.81 5.44 -30.68
N ARG A 121 -35.54 6.47 -30.25
CA ARG A 121 -36.44 7.23 -31.11
C ARG A 121 -35.69 7.87 -32.28
N ILE A 122 -34.56 8.56 -32.04
CA ILE A 122 -33.73 9.14 -33.10
C ILE A 122 -33.27 8.07 -34.10
N ILE A 123 -32.84 6.90 -33.61
CA ILE A 123 -32.38 5.79 -34.45
C ILE A 123 -33.52 5.26 -35.33
N SER A 124 -34.70 5.03 -34.75
CA SER A 124 -35.89 4.58 -35.49
C SER A 124 -36.29 5.60 -36.55
N GLU A 125 -36.43 6.88 -36.18
CA GLU A 125 -36.80 7.96 -37.10
C GLU A 125 -35.81 8.09 -38.27
N ARG A 126 -34.50 8.01 -38.00
CA ARG A 126 -33.47 8.02 -39.06
C ARG A 126 -33.55 6.79 -39.96
N SER A 127 -33.82 5.62 -39.39
CA SER A 127 -33.96 4.37 -40.16
C SER A 127 -35.19 4.41 -41.06
N ASP A 128 -36.31 4.92 -40.56
CA ASP A 128 -37.53 5.10 -41.34
C ASP A 128 -37.32 6.10 -42.48
N TYR A 129 -36.69 7.25 -42.21
CA TYR A 129 -36.34 8.23 -43.24
C TYR A 129 -35.41 7.66 -44.30
N TYR A 130 -34.40 6.89 -43.89
CA TYR A 130 -33.49 6.20 -44.81
C TYR A 130 -34.25 5.25 -45.74
N ASN A 131 -35.16 4.45 -45.19
CA ASN A 131 -35.99 3.53 -45.95
C ASN A 131 -36.93 4.26 -46.92
N GLN A 132 -37.50 5.39 -46.51
CA GLN A 132 -38.32 6.24 -47.40
C GLN A 132 -37.51 6.79 -48.57
N LEU A 133 -36.30 7.31 -48.33
CA LEU A 133 -35.40 7.78 -49.40
C LEU A 133 -35.06 6.66 -50.38
N LYS A 134 -34.75 5.47 -49.87
CA LYS A 134 -34.50 4.29 -50.68
C LYS A 134 -35.71 3.91 -51.54
N GLN A 135 -36.92 3.93 -50.97
CA GLN A 135 -38.16 3.65 -51.72
C GLN A 135 -38.46 4.71 -52.79
N LYS A 136 -38.09 5.97 -52.56
CA LYS A 136 -38.22 7.05 -53.55
C LYS A 136 -37.13 7.04 -54.63
N GLY A 137 -36.30 5.99 -54.69
CA GLY A 137 -35.26 5.83 -55.70
C GLY A 137 -34.02 6.70 -55.48
N VAL A 138 -33.91 7.37 -54.32
CA VAL A 138 -32.71 8.14 -53.96
C VAL A 138 -31.61 7.15 -53.57
N ARG A 139 -30.46 7.24 -54.23
CA ARG A 139 -29.30 6.40 -53.93
C ARG A 139 -28.74 6.79 -52.57
N VAL A 140 -29.08 6.02 -51.54
CA VAL A 140 -28.59 6.20 -50.18
C VAL A 140 -27.40 5.28 -49.89
N PRO A 141 -26.31 5.78 -49.27
CA PRO A 141 -25.17 4.95 -48.86
C PRO A 141 -25.61 3.83 -47.92
N PRO A 142 -24.97 2.64 -47.90
CA PRO A 142 -25.35 1.57 -46.97
C PRO A 142 -25.29 2.08 -45.52
N LEU A 143 -26.35 1.86 -44.75
CA LEU A 143 -26.29 2.01 -43.30
C LEU A 143 -25.28 0.98 -42.79
N GLN A 144 -24.04 1.39 -42.54
CA GLN A 144 -23.08 0.54 -41.86
C GLN A 144 -23.68 0.21 -40.50
N GLN A 145 -24.07 -1.04 -40.33
CA GLN A 145 -24.25 -1.65 -39.02
C GLN A 145 -22.87 -1.63 -38.39
N SER A 146 -22.57 -0.57 -37.65
CA SER A 146 -21.48 -0.58 -36.68
C SER A 146 -21.90 -1.54 -35.56
N GLU A 147 -21.92 -2.84 -35.88
CA GLU A 147 -21.70 -3.85 -34.86
C GLU A 147 -20.39 -3.46 -34.21
N ILE A 148 -20.50 -3.05 -32.97
CA ILE A 148 -19.39 -2.83 -32.07
C ILE A 148 -18.69 -4.19 -32.00
N MET A 149 -17.73 -4.43 -32.90
CA MET A 149 -16.75 -5.47 -32.73
C MET A 149 -15.92 -5.05 -31.53
N LEU A 150 -16.44 -5.40 -30.36
CA LEU A 150 -15.71 -5.46 -29.11
C LEU A 150 -14.53 -6.39 -29.37
N THR A 151 -13.39 -5.80 -29.69
CA THR A 151 -12.14 -6.51 -29.90
C THR A 151 -11.82 -7.24 -28.61
N LYS A 152 -12.10 -8.54 -28.60
CA LYS A 152 -11.70 -9.47 -27.54
C LYS A 152 -10.19 -9.28 -27.32
N PRO A 153 -9.72 -9.13 -26.07
CA PRO A 153 -8.29 -8.98 -25.80
C PRO A 153 -7.57 -10.25 -26.27
N LYS A 154 -6.59 -10.09 -27.17
CA LYS A 154 -5.68 -11.15 -27.57
C LYS A 154 -4.96 -11.65 -26.32
N LYS A 155 -5.25 -12.88 -25.90
CA LYS A 155 -4.38 -13.66 -25.03
C LYS A 155 -3.01 -13.74 -25.70
N VAL A 156 -2.01 -13.11 -25.08
CA VAL A 156 -0.61 -13.35 -25.37
C VAL A 156 -0.30 -14.76 -24.90
N THR A 157 -0.12 -15.69 -25.83
CA THR A 157 0.54 -16.97 -25.56
C THR A 157 2.04 -16.72 -25.56
N SER A 158 2.67 -16.83 -24.39
CA SER A 158 4.12 -16.96 -24.26
C SER A 158 4.61 -18.20 -25.02
N LYS A 159 5.73 -18.04 -25.72
CA LYS A 159 6.68 -19.11 -26.03
C LYS A 159 7.95 -18.83 -25.27
#